data_AF-Q5DUT0-F1
#
_entry.id   AF-Q5DUT0-F1
#
_cell.length_a   1.000
_cell.length_b   1.000
_cell.length_c   1.000
_cell.angle_alpha   90.00
_cell.angle_beta   90.00
_cell.angle_gamma   90.00
#
_symmetry.space_group_name_H-M   'P 1'
#
loop_
_entity.id
_entity.type
_entity.pdbx_description
1 polymer ?
#
loop_
_entity_poly.entity_id
_entity_poly.type
_entity_poly.pdbx_seq_one_letter_code
_entity_poly.pdbx_strand_id
1 'polypeptide(L)'
;SHGVLRLVIVIIGEVVTKLDPHIGFLHRGTERLVEEHSYMNAAVFMDRLDYTTVLTQTHAYCLAVEQALAKSRLCIRTQLLRTIFDELSRILNHLLSIATHALDIGTMAML
;
A
#
# COMPACT_ATOMS: atom_id res chain seq x y z
N SER A 1 -10.61 7.93 -10.39
CA SER A 1 -9.89 6.74 -9.90
C SER A 1 -9.02 7.16 -8.74
N HIS A 2 -8.96 6.37 -7.67
CA HIS A 2 -8.04 6.59 -6.54
C HIS A 2 -6.59 6.30 -6.98
N GLY A 3 -6.03 7.19 -7.82
CA GLY A 3 -4.78 7.01 -8.54
C GLY A 3 -4.95 7.16 -10.05
N VAL A 4 -3.98 6.67 -10.83
CA VAL A 4 -3.99 6.74 -12.29
C VAL A 4 -4.28 5.37 -12.88
N LEU A 5 -5.45 5.21 -13.50
CA LEU A 5 -5.88 3.96 -14.10
C LEU A 5 -6.59 4.27 -15.43
N ARG A 6 -6.20 3.55 -16.49
CA ARG A 6 -6.92 3.57 -17.77
C ARG A 6 -7.64 2.24 -17.95
N LEU A 7 -8.95 2.30 -18.11
CA LEU A 7 -9.78 1.14 -18.40
C LEU A 7 -10.27 1.22 -19.85
N VAL A 8 -9.95 0.23 -20.66
CA VAL A 8 -10.54 0.06 -21.99
C VAL A 8 -11.68 -0.95 -21.86
N ILE A 9 -12.91 -0.47 -22.04
CA ILE A 9 -14.12 -1.25 -21.77
C ILE A 9 -14.85 -1.50 -23.10
N VAL A 10 -15.18 -2.76 -23.38
CA VAL A 10 -16.06 -3.16 -24.49
C VAL A 10 -17.43 -3.47 -23.91
N ILE A 11 -18.45 -2.76 -24.37
CA ILE A 11 -19.79 -2.80 -23.81
C ILE A 11 -20.79 -3.19 -24.90
N ILE A 12 -21.74 -4.06 -24.56
CA ILE A 12 -22.94 -4.32 -25.36
C ILE A 12 -24.14 -3.81 -24.56
N GLY A 13 -24.69 -2.66 -24.97
CA GLY A 13 -25.72 -1.97 -24.19
C GLY A 13 -25.15 -1.45 -22.87
N GLU A 14 -25.66 -1.97 -21.75
CA GLU A 14 -25.19 -1.68 -20.38
C GLU A 14 -24.26 -2.78 -19.83
N VAL A 15 -24.10 -3.89 -20.56
CA VAL A 15 -23.33 -5.05 -20.11
C VAL A 15 -21.88 -4.92 -20.57
N VAL A 16 -20.96 -4.90 -19.62
CA VAL A 16 -19.52 -4.99 -19.88
C VAL A 16 -19.19 -6.41 -20.37
N THR A 17 -18.67 -6.52 -21.58
CA THR A 17 -18.30 -7.82 -22.19
C THR A 17 -16.80 -8.09 -22.12
N LYS A 18 -15.98 -7.04 -22.17
CA LYS A 18 -14.53 -7.13 -22.00
C LYS A 18 -14.01 -5.90 -21.25
N LEU A 19 -13.02 -6.12 -20.39
CA LEU A 19 -12.31 -5.08 -19.65
C LEU A 19 -10.81 -5.33 -19.79
N ASP A 20 -10.10 -4.38 -20.41
CA ASP A 20 -8.64 -4.38 -20.49
C ASP A 20 -8.10 -3.23 -19.61
N PRO A 21 -7.66 -3.51 -18.36
CA PRO A 21 -7.07 -2.51 -17.49
C PRO A 21 -5.60 -2.26 -17.88
N HIS A 22 -5.30 -1.04 -18.30
CA HIS A 22 -3.93 -0.60 -18.58
C HIS A 22 -3.35 0.01 -17.30
N ILE A 23 -2.34 -0.65 -16.74
CA ILE A 23 -1.60 -0.23 -15.55
C ILE A 23 -0.18 0.24 -15.91
N GLY A 24 0.57 0.77 -14.93
CA GLY A 24 1.97 1.15 -15.09
C GLY A 24 2.23 2.65 -15.26
N PHE A 25 1.18 3.49 -15.30
CA PHE A 25 1.34 4.96 -15.32
C PHE A 25 2.06 5.53 -14.10
N LEU A 26 2.08 4.78 -13.00
CA LEU A 26 2.79 5.13 -11.77
C LEU A 26 4.01 4.23 -11.52
N HIS A 27 4.44 3.46 -12.53
CA HIS A 27 5.65 2.64 -12.43
C HIS A 27 6.89 3.55 -12.37
N ARG A 28 7.68 3.41 -11.31
CA ARG A 28 8.86 4.25 -11.04
C ARG A 28 10.17 3.45 -10.96
N GLY A 29 10.15 2.16 -11.31
CA GLY A 29 11.34 1.30 -11.20
C GLY A 29 11.88 1.20 -9.76
N THR A 30 11.00 1.22 -8.76
CA THR A 30 11.39 1.24 -7.33
C THR A 30 12.27 0.06 -6.95
N GLU A 31 12.03 -1.13 -7.50
CA GLU A 31 12.84 -2.32 -7.27
C GLU A 31 14.28 -2.10 -7.74
N ARG A 32 14.46 -1.52 -8.93
CA ARG A 32 15.77 -1.20 -9.47
C ARG A 32 16.50 -0.15 -8.63
N LEU A 33 15.78 0.86 -8.17
CA LEU A 33 16.36 1.87 -7.26
C LEU A 33 16.80 1.26 -5.93
N VAL A 34 16.05 0.30 -5.40
CA VAL A 34 16.39 -0.39 -4.14
C VAL A 34 17.70 -1.18 -4.28
N GLU A 35 17.98 -1.79 -5.43
CA GLU A 35 19.26 -2.48 -5.69
C GLU A 35 20.49 -1.57 -5.58
N GLU A 36 20.32 -0.28 -5.89
CA GLU A 36 21.41 0.71 -5.89
C GLU A 36 21.62 1.36 -4.50
N HIS A 37 20.77 1.05 -3.52
CA HIS A 37 20.78 1.67 -2.19
C HIS A 37 21.08 0.66 -1.08
N SER A 38 21.65 1.14 0.03
CA SER A 38 21.83 0.34 1.23
C SER A 38 20.48 -0.01 1.88
N TYR A 39 20.42 -1.10 2.65
CA TYR A 39 19.16 -1.54 3.29
C TYR A 39 18.45 -0.46 4.12
N MET A 40 19.21 0.42 4.78
CA MET A 40 18.67 1.53 5.57
C MET A 40 18.05 2.62 4.69
N ASN A 41 18.72 2.98 3.59
CA ASN A 41 18.22 3.98 2.65
C ASN A 41 17.06 3.42 1.82
N ALA A 42 17.08 2.11 1.55
CA ALA A 42 16.04 1.42 0.81
C ALA A 42 14.68 1.41 1.54
N ALA A 43 14.67 1.48 2.88
CA ALA A 43 13.45 1.51 3.69
C ALA A 43 12.51 2.68 3.32
N VAL A 44 13.06 3.83 2.94
CA VAL A 44 12.29 5.03 2.57
C VAL A 44 11.46 4.82 1.29
N PHE A 45 11.86 3.89 0.42
CA PHE A 45 11.07 3.57 -0.77
C PHE A 45 9.84 2.74 -0.44
N MET A 46 9.85 1.98 0.65
CA MET A 46 8.74 1.12 1.05
C MET A 46 7.51 1.95 1.45
N ASP A 47 7.73 3.07 2.14
CA ASP A 47 6.72 4.07 2.48
C ASP A 47 5.95 4.63 1.26
N ARG A 48 6.54 4.54 0.07
CA ARG A 48 6.00 5.13 -1.17
C ARG A 48 5.32 4.12 -2.08
N LEU A 49 5.36 2.83 -1.74
CA LEU A 49 4.70 1.77 -2.51
C LEU A 49 3.20 1.76 -2.20
N ASP A 50 2.86 1.69 -0.92
CA ASP A 50 1.52 1.95 -0.42
C ASP A 50 1.55 3.24 0.40
N TYR A 51 1.00 4.31 -0.16
CA TYR A 51 1.02 5.62 0.47
C TYR A 51 -0.05 5.78 1.57
N THR A 52 -0.99 4.85 1.72
CA THR A 52 -2.00 4.89 2.78
C THR A 52 -1.56 4.09 3.99
N THR A 53 -0.78 3.01 3.79
CA THR A 53 -0.26 2.16 4.87
C THR A 53 1.26 2.17 4.97
N VAL A 54 1.79 3.36 5.24
CA VAL A 54 3.22 3.64 5.32
C VAL A 54 3.94 2.74 6.35
N LEU A 55 3.43 2.68 7.59
CA LEU A 55 4.11 1.99 8.70
C LEU A 55 4.13 0.47 8.55
N THR A 56 3.04 -0.13 8.06
CA THR A 56 2.98 -1.58 7.87
C THR A 56 3.91 -2.03 6.75
N GLN A 57 4.09 -1.21 5.71
CA GLN A 57 4.95 -1.53 4.58
C GLN A 57 6.43 -1.45 4.95
N THR A 58 6.84 -0.42 5.72
CA THR A 58 8.19 -0.37 6.28
C THR A 58 8.42 -1.45 7.32
N HIS A 59 7.42 -1.80 8.13
CA HIS A 59 7.52 -2.89 9.09
C HIS A 59 7.73 -4.24 8.38
N ALA A 60 6.97 -4.55 7.31
CA ALA A 60 7.16 -5.77 6.51
C ALA A 60 8.57 -5.87 5.94
N TYR A 61 9.12 -4.75 5.42
CA TYR A 61 10.49 -4.70 4.95
C TYR A 61 11.51 -4.93 6.08
N CYS A 62 11.33 -4.30 7.24
CA CYS A 62 12.19 -4.53 8.41
C CYS A 62 12.18 -6.01 8.83
N LEU A 63 11.02 -6.66 8.85
CA LEU A 63 10.90 -8.08 9.18
C LEU A 63 11.68 -8.96 8.18
N ALA A 64 11.59 -8.67 6.89
CA ALA A 64 12.34 -9.40 5.87
C ALA A 64 13.87 -9.26 6.07
N VAL A 65 14.35 -8.05 6.38
CA VAL A 65 15.77 -7.79 6.67
C VAL A 65 16.20 -8.46 7.98
N GLU A 66 15.39 -8.39 9.04
CA GLU A 66 15.65 -9.02 10.34
C GLU A 66 15.75 -10.55 10.21
N GLN A 67 14.86 -11.16 9.42
CA GLN A 67 14.89 -12.58 9.11
C GLN A 67 16.15 -12.96 8.31
N ALA A 68 16.48 -12.20 7.26
CA ALA A 68 17.68 -12.43 6.45
C ALA A 68 18.99 -12.33 7.27
N LEU A 69 19.02 -11.45 8.28
CA LEU A 69 20.16 -11.29 9.19
C LEU A 69 20.13 -12.25 10.39
N ALA A 70 19.17 -13.18 10.46
CA ALA A 70 18.95 -14.09 11.60
C ALA A 70 18.80 -13.36 12.96
N LYS A 71 18.33 -12.11 12.94
CA LYS A 71 18.12 -11.26 14.13
C LYS A 71 16.64 -11.25 14.53
N SER A 72 16.14 -12.39 15.01
CA SER A 72 14.72 -12.56 15.39
C SER A 72 14.40 -12.19 16.84
N ARG A 73 15.40 -11.93 17.70
CA ARG A 73 15.20 -11.60 19.12
C ARG A 73 15.16 -10.09 19.34
N LEU A 74 14.02 -9.48 19.07
CA LEU A 74 13.73 -8.09 19.46
C LEU A 74 13.24 -8.02 20.91
N CYS A 75 13.40 -6.86 21.54
CA CYS A 75 12.81 -6.58 22.84
C CYS A 75 11.27 -6.63 22.75
N ILE A 76 10.61 -7.18 23.77
CA ILE A 76 9.14 -7.26 23.85
C ILE A 76 8.47 -5.90 23.68
N ARG A 77 9.09 -4.82 24.21
CA ARG A 77 8.59 -3.46 24.06
C ARG A 77 8.55 -3.02 22.59
N THR A 78 9.57 -3.38 21.80
CA THR A 78 9.64 -3.05 20.38
C THR A 78 8.56 -3.76 19.59
N GLN A 79 8.33 -5.04 19.89
CA GLN A 79 7.27 -5.83 19.25
C GLN A 79 5.89 -5.23 19.55
N LEU A 80 5.59 -4.91 20.82
CA LEU A 80 4.32 -4.30 21.20
C LEU A 80 4.09 -2.95 20.52
N LEU A 81 5.11 -2.09 20.46
CA LEU A 81 5.00 -0.80 19.77
C LEU A 81 4.70 -0.98 18.28
N ARG A 82 5.40 -1.89 17.59
CA ARG A 82 5.15 -2.19 16.18
C ARG A 82 3.71 -2.65 15.97
N THR A 83 3.23 -3.58 16.79
CA THR A 83 1.84 -4.07 16.72
C THR A 83 0.84 -2.92 16.92
N ILE A 84 1.02 -2.05 17.91
CA ILE A 84 0.11 -0.91 18.11
C ILE A 84 0.05 -0.01 16.87
N PHE A 85 1.21 0.29 16.26
CA PHE A 85 1.26 1.11 15.05
C PHE A 85 0.68 0.41 13.82
N ASP A 86 0.89 -0.89 13.67
CA ASP A 86 0.28 -1.67 12.58
C ASP A 86 -1.25 -1.64 12.65
N GLU A 87 -1.79 -1.80 13.87
CA GLU A 87 -3.24 -1.77 14.12
C GLU A 87 -3.83 -0.39 13.86
N LEU A 88 -3.13 0.69 14.27
CA LEU A 88 -3.53 2.06 13.95
C LEU A 88 -3.52 2.31 12.44
N SER A 89 -2.47 1.90 11.73
CA SER A 89 -2.40 2.00 10.27
C SER A 89 -3.50 1.19 9.58
N ARG A 90 -3.87 0.01 10.09
CA ARG A 90 -4.99 -0.78 9.56
C ARG A 90 -6.32 -0.03 9.69
N ILE A 91 -6.60 0.55 10.87
CA ILE A 91 -7.84 1.32 11.09
C ILE A 91 -7.89 2.52 10.13
N LEU A 92 -6.80 3.29 10.01
CA LEU A 92 -6.72 4.41 9.09
C LEU A 92 -6.95 3.99 7.63
N ASN A 93 -6.36 2.86 7.22
CA ASN A 93 -6.56 2.35 5.86
C ASN A 93 -8.02 2.00 5.57
N HIS A 94 -8.68 1.32 6.51
CA HIS A 94 -10.08 0.97 6.34
C HIS A 94 -11.00 2.19 6.32
N LEU A 95 -10.76 3.18 7.19
CA LEU A 95 -11.51 4.43 7.19
C LEU A 95 -11.39 5.14 5.84
N LEU A 96 -10.16 5.25 5.32
CA LEU A 96 -9.93 5.85 4.00
C LEU A 96 -10.61 5.05 2.89
N SER A 97 -10.47 3.72 2.89
CA SER A 97 -11.09 2.83 1.89
C SER A 97 -12.62 2.96 1.88
N ILE A 98 -13.26 2.98 3.05
CA ILE A 98 -14.71 3.14 3.16
C ILE A 98 -15.14 4.53 2.71
N ALA A 99 -14.45 5.58 3.17
CA ALA A 99 -14.80 6.96 2.83
C ALA A 99 -14.66 7.23 1.32
N THR A 100 -13.57 6.76 0.71
CA THR A 100 -13.31 6.91 -0.73
C THR A 100 -14.29 6.10 -1.57
N HIS A 101 -14.65 4.89 -1.14
CA HIS A 101 -15.65 4.07 -1.81
C HIS A 101 -17.05 4.69 -1.75
N ALA A 102 -17.45 5.19 -0.57
CA ALA A 102 -18.74 5.88 -0.41
C ALA A 102 -18.82 7.14 -1.29
N LEU A 103 -17.73 7.90 -1.37
CA LEU A 103 -17.63 9.07 -2.24
C LEU A 103 -17.78 8.72 -3.72
N ASP A 104 -17.12 7.65 -4.19
CA ASP A 104 -17.23 7.18 -5.58
C ASP A 104 -18.65 6.75 -5.97
N ILE A 105 -19.42 6.20 -5.01
CA ILE A 105 -20.83 5.86 -5.21
C ILE A 105 -21.73 7.10 -5.21
N GLY A 106 -21.27 8.22 -4.62
CA GLY A 106 -21.96 9.51 -4.61
C GLY A 106 -22.39 10.00 -3.22
N THR A 107 -22.01 9.32 -2.14
CA THR A 107 -22.33 9.73 -0.77
C THR A 107 -21.28 10.72 -0.25
N MET A 108 -21.62 12.01 -0.22
CA MET A 108 -20.68 13.08 0.20
C MET A 108 -20.62 13.31 1.73
N ALA A 109 -21.61 12.84 2.48
CA ALA A 109 -21.63 12.88 3.94
C ALA A 109 -22.26 11.60 4.49
N MET A 110 -21.59 10.94 5.45
CA MET A 110 -22.22 9.91 6.28
C MET A 110 -22.94 10.61 7.43
N LEU A 111 -24.25 10.82 7.27
CA LEU A 111 -25.19 11.16 8.35
C LEU A 111 -25.89 9.88 8.80
#